data_AF-A0A6N8TFZ3-F1
#
_entry.id   AF-A0A6N8TFZ3-F1
#
_cell.length_a   1.000
_cell.length_b   1.000
_cell.length_c   1.000
_cell.angle_alpha   90.00
_cell.angle_beta   90.00
_cell.angle_gamma   90.00
#
_symmetry.space_group_name_H-M   'P 1'
#
loop_
_entity.id
_entity.type
_entity.pdbx_description
1 polymer ?
#
loop_
_entity_poly.entity_id
_entity_poly.type
_entity_poly.pdbx_seq_one_letter_code
_entity_poly.pdbx_strand_id
1 'polypeptide(L)'
;MTSNAPQTMKIETALEKDDRLAVKVAEIPLPPVDQWEALDNSGDAKKVSATDQQAPVEREIAQLNFDIPTMVVQPLDFPFTHPVLGHVTEITVRRLTVGAVGNILDGRAADAPDMFDIYAVMTGVPAPVLRGLIDVDGERVTGACFDFLPRLLRPVTTAS
;
A
#
# COMPACT_ATOMS: atom_id res chain seq x y z
N MET A 1 -27.58 39.56 -34.64
CA MET A 1 -28.73 39.27 -33.75
C MET A 1 -28.43 37.95 -33.07
N THR A 2 -27.92 38.04 -31.84
CA THR A 2 -27.45 36.94 -31.00
C THR A 2 -28.63 36.30 -30.27
N SER A 3 -28.79 34.98 -30.40
CA SER A 3 -29.66 34.19 -29.53
C SER A 3 -28.76 33.21 -28.78
N ASN A 4 -28.43 33.53 -27.53
CA ASN A 4 -27.62 32.71 -26.64
C ASN A 4 -28.55 32.16 -25.56
N ALA A 5 -29.17 31.01 -25.82
CA ALA A 5 -29.97 30.31 -24.83
C ALA A 5 -29.06 29.34 -24.05
N PRO A 6 -29.04 29.38 -22.71
CA PRO A 6 -28.21 28.48 -21.91
C PRO A 6 -28.75 27.05 -22.02
N GLN A 7 -27.93 26.13 -22.51
CA GLN A 7 -28.20 24.70 -22.45
C GLN A 7 -27.83 24.18 -21.06
N THR A 8 -28.65 23.32 -20.47
CA THR A 8 -28.40 22.72 -19.15
C THR A 8 -28.26 21.20 -19.24
N MET A 9 -27.32 20.64 -18.48
CA MET A 9 -27.08 19.19 -18.40
C MET A 9 -27.42 18.71 -16.98
N LYS A 10 -28.20 17.63 -16.86
CA LYS A 10 -28.65 17.07 -15.59
C LYS A 10 -27.59 16.12 -15.03
N ILE A 11 -27.15 16.32 -13.79
CA ILE A 11 -26.25 15.40 -13.07
C ILE A 11 -26.98 14.91 -11.82
N GLU A 12 -27.15 13.59 -11.72
CA GLU A 12 -27.74 12.91 -10.55
C GLU A 12 -26.64 12.70 -9.50
N THR A 13 -26.83 13.23 -8.28
CA THR A 13 -25.93 12.96 -7.15
C THR A 13 -26.76 12.54 -5.93
N ALA A 14 -26.41 11.42 -5.30
CA ALA A 14 -27.14 10.85 -4.17
C ALA A 14 -26.45 11.14 -2.82
N LEU A 15 -27.23 11.54 -1.81
CA LEU A 15 -26.96 11.43 -0.36
C LEU A 15 -28.23 11.92 0.38
N GLU A 16 -28.83 11.35 1.44
CA GLU A 16 -28.68 10.14 2.26
C GLU A 16 -30.06 9.86 2.92
N LYS A 17 -30.34 8.58 3.20
CA LYS A 17 -31.07 8.06 4.40
C LYS A 17 -32.54 8.48 4.63
N ASP A 18 -33.43 8.08 3.73
CA ASP A 18 -34.57 7.15 3.98
C ASP A 18 -35.41 6.91 2.72
N ASP A 19 -34.91 7.33 1.56
CA ASP A 19 -35.46 6.96 0.26
C ASP A 19 -34.30 6.89 -0.73
N ARG A 20 -33.82 5.67 -1.02
CA ARG A 20 -32.59 5.44 -1.84
C ARG A 20 -32.73 5.93 -3.30
N LEU A 21 -33.90 6.43 -3.69
CA LEU A 21 -34.22 6.92 -5.04
C LEU A 21 -34.52 8.42 -5.10
N ALA A 22 -34.51 9.15 -3.98
CA ALA A 22 -34.80 10.58 -3.95
C ALA A 22 -33.56 11.41 -4.29
N VAL A 23 -33.36 11.71 -5.58
CA VAL A 23 -32.29 12.61 -6.06
C VAL A 23 -32.82 14.03 -6.18
N LYS A 24 -32.19 14.99 -5.48
CA LYS A 24 -32.45 16.43 -5.67
C LYS A 24 -31.61 16.94 -6.82
N VAL A 25 -32.26 17.35 -7.91
CA VAL A 25 -31.59 17.95 -9.08
C VAL A 25 -31.23 19.40 -8.73
N ALA A 26 -29.93 19.68 -8.57
CA ALA A 26 -29.40 21.04 -8.48
C ALA A 26 -28.80 21.44 -9.83
N GLU A 27 -29.21 22.60 -10.35
CA GLU A 27 -28.81 23.11 -11.67
C GLU A 27 -27.50 23.89 -11.51
N ILE A 28 -26.39 23.30 -11.96
CA ILE A 28 -25.07 23.96 -11.96
C ILE A 28 -24.91 24.67 -13.30
N PRO A 29 -24.65 25.99 -13.33
CA PRO A 29 -24.42 26.69 -14.58
C PRO A 29 -23.14 26.17 -15.24
N LEU A 30 -23.26 25.79 -16.52
CA LEU A 30 -22.10 25.44 -17.32
C LEU A 30 -21.16 26.65 -17.44
N PRO A 31 -19.83 26.42 -17.42
CA PRO A 31 -18.88 27.50 -17.62
C PRO A 31 -19.11 28.14 -19.00
N PRO A 32 -18.86 29.46 -19.16
CA PRO A 32 -19.03 30.15 -20.43
C PRO A 32 -18.30 29.44 -21.57
N VAL A 33 -18.94 29.34 -22.74
CA VAL A 33 -18.45 28.61 -23.93
C VAL A 33 -17.06 29.08 -24.36
N ASP A 34 -16.73 30.34 -24.11
CA ASP A 34 -15.42 30.93 -24.40
C ASP A 34 -14.26 30.25 -23.63
N GLN A 35 -14.56 29.48 -22.57
CA GLN A 35 -13.56 28.74 -21.78
C GLN A 35 -13.42 27.27 -22.22
N TRP A 36 -14.20 26.81 -23.20
CA TRP A 36 -14.22 25.40 -23.60
C TRP A 36 -13.09 25.06 -24.57
N GLU A 37 -12.59 26.03 -25.33
CA GLU A 37 -11.42 25.86 -26.20
C GLU A 37 -10.15 25.51 -25.40
N ALA A 38 -10.06 25.95 -24.13
CA ALA A 38 -8.96 25.60 -23.23
C ALA A 38 -9.08 24.19 -22.60
N LEU A 39 -10.22 23.52 -22.78
CA LEU A 39 -10.52 22.19 -22.26
C LEU A 39 -10.49 21.11 -23.36
N ASP A 40 -10.10 21.50 -24.57
CA ASP A 40 -9.95 20.60 -25.71
C ASP A 40 -8.72 19.69 -25.54
N ASN A 41 -8.96 18.45 -25.13
CA ASN A 41 -7.94 17.39 -25.01
C ASN A 41 -7.73 16.61 -26.32
N SER A 42 -8.26 17.08 -27.45
CA SER A 42 -8.15 16.39 -28.75
C SER A 42 -6.83 16.62 -29.49
N GLY A 43 -5.94 17.47 -28.96
CA GLY A 43 -4.55 17.54 -29.38
C GLY A 43 -3.79 16.28 -28.99
N ASP A 44 -2.88 15.82 -29.87
CA ASP A 44 -1.94 14.72 -29.64
C ASP A 44 -1.58 14.65 -28.16
N ALA A 45 -1.91 13.53 -27.52
CA ALA A 45 -1.61 13.29 -26.12
C ALA A 45 -0.09 13.38 -25.99
N LYS A 46 0.40 14.60 -25.78
CA LYS A 46 1.73 14.88 -25.29
C LYS A 46 1.68 14.20 -23.96
N LYS A 47 2.20 12.97 -23.96
CA LYS A 47 2.41 12.11 -22.82
C LYS A 47 3.09 13.04 -21.82
N VAL A 48 2.29 13.66 -20.95
CA VAL A 48 2.78 14.27 -19.75
C VAL A 48 3.17 13.02 -19.00
N SER A 49 4.43 12.62 -19.23
CA SER A 49 5.03 11.57 -18.45
C SER A 49 4.73 11.98 -17.03
N ALA A 50 3.91 11.18 -16.37
CA ALA A 50 3.76 11.21 -14.93
C ALA A 50 5.13 10.80 -14.38
N THR A 51 6.09 11.70 -14.47
CA THR A 51 7.41 11.62 -13.86
C THR A 51 7.43 12.58 -12.70
N ASP A 52 6.44 12.45 -11.82
CA ASP A 52 6.62 12.72 -10.40
C ASP A 52 6.27 11.44 -9.64
N GLN A 53 6.89 10.33 -10.07
CA GLN A 53 7.35 9.35 -9.10
C GLN A 53 8.43 10.06 -8.30
N GLN A 54 8.01 10.75 -7.26
CA GLN A 54 8.90 11.35 -6.29
C GLN A 54 9.82 10.22 -5.82
N ALA A 55 11.08 10.27 -6.25
CA ALA A 55 12.06 9.26 -5.91
C ALA A 55 12.03 9.08 -4.38
N PRO A 56 12.10 7.83 -3.86
CA PRO A 56 12.15 7.60 -2.43
C PRO A 56 13.23 8.51 -1.85
N VAL A 57 12.83 9.43 -0.97
CA VAL A 57 13.79 10.29 -0.27
C VAL A 57 14.51 9.35 0.67
N GLU A 58 15.68 8.86 0.25
CA GLU A 58 16.53 7.99 1.04
C GLU A 58 16.97 8.81 2.26
N ARG A 59 16.29 8.61 3.37
CA ARG A 59 16.61 9.29 4.63
C ARG A 59 17.92 8.71 5.14
N GLU A 60 18.84 9.56 5.55
CA GLU A 60 20.08 9.11 6.18
C GLU A 60 19.75 8.36 7.49
N ILE A 61 19.93 7.03 7.49
CA ILE A 61 19.70 6.18 8.67
C ILE A 61 21.07 5.84 9.26
N ALA A 62 21.33 6.31 10.48
CA ALA A 62 22.51 5.91 11.23
C ALA A 62 22.48 4.40 11.54
N GLN A 63 23.61 3.73 11.34
CA GLN A 63 23.79 2.34 11.75
C GLN A 63 24.04 2.27 13.24
N LEU A 64 23.19 1.53 13.96
CA LEU A 64 23.26 1.37 15.40
C LEU A 64 23.67 -0.07 15.74
N ASN A 65 24.58 -0.21 16.69
CA ASN A 65 24.92 -1.50 17.29
C ASN A 65 24.10 -1.65 18.58
N PHE A 66 23.39 -2.77 18.71
CA PHE A 66 22.57 -3.08 19.88
C PHE A 66 23.22 -4.20 20.69
N ASP A 67 23.30 -4.01 22.01
CA ASP A 67 23.93 -4.98 22.92
C ASP A 67 23.02 -6.19 23.25
N ILE A 68 21.77 -6.18 22.77
CA ILE A 68 20.75 -7.20 23.02
C ILE A 68 20.46 -7.94 21.71
N PRO A 69 20.20 -9.27 21.72
CA PRO A 69 19.79 -9.99 20.52
C PRO A 69 18.53 -9.38 19.91
N THR A 70 18.67 -8.89 18.67
CA THR A 70 17.60 -8.32 17.86
C THR A 70 16.98 -9.35 16.91
N MET A 71 17.34 -10.64 17.06
CA MET A 71 16.95 -11.71 16.16
C MET A 71 16.46 -12.94 16.94
N VAL A 72 15.53 -13.67 16.34
CA VAL A 72 15.02 -14.96 16.84
C VAL A 72 15.07 -15.96 15.70
N VAL A 73 15.60 -17.15 15.98
CA VAL A 73 15.62 -18.27 15.02
C VAL A 73 14.40 -19.13 15.27
N GLN A 74 13.63 -19.39 14.21
CA GLN A 74 12.47 -20.27 14.22
C GLN A 74 12.78 -21.55 13.44
N PRO A 75 12.89 -22.71 14.10
CA PRO A 75 13.04 -23.98 13.41
C PRO A 75 11.74 -24.35 12.68
N LEU A 76 11.88 -24.90 11.48
CA LEU A 76 10.77 -25.38 10.67
C LEU A 76 10.49 -26.84 10.99
N ASP A 77 9.22 -27.16 11.23
CA ASP A 77 8.76 -28.55 11.38
C ASP A 77 8.77 -29.25 10.01
N PHE A 78 8.60 -28.49 8.93
CA PHE A 78 8.62 -28.96 7.55
C PHE A 78 9.71 -28.24 6.73
N PRO A 79 10.98 -28.68 6.85
CA PRO A 79 12.06 -28.18 6.02
C PRO A 79 11.74 -28.33 4.52
N PHE A 80 12.12 -27.34 3.72
CA PHE A 80 11.83 -27.32 2.28
C PHE A 80 13.09 -27.03 1.46
N THR A 81 12.99 -27.25 0.15
CA THR A 81 14.05 -26.89 -0.80
C THR A 81 13.51 -25.87 -1.77
N HIS A 82 14.18 -24.73 -1.88
CA HIS A 82 13.82 -23.65 -2.80
C HIS A 82 14.94 -23.44 -3.84
N PRO A 83 14.61 -23.17 -5.11
CA PRO A 83 15.63 -23.01 -6.17
C PRO A 83 16.71 -21.96 -5.87
N VAL A 84 16.37 -20.92 -5.10
CA VAL A 84 17.29 -19.80 -4.78
C VAL A 84 17.83 -19.87 -3.35
N LEU A 85 17.06 -20.37 -2.39
CA LEU A 85 17.46 -20.36 -0.97
C LEU A 85 18.14 -21.68 -0.55
N GLY A 86 18.12 -22.70 -1.42
CA GLY A 86 18.63 -24.02 -1.11
C GLY A 86 17.71 -24.77 -0.14
N HIS A 87 18.31 -25.63 0.69
CA HIS A 87 17.60 -26.38 1.71
C HIS A 87 17.46 -25.52 2.98
N VAL A 88 16.22 -25.27 3.41
CA VAL A 88 15.90 -24.40 4.53
C VAL A 88 15.29 -25.24 5.65
N THR A 89 15.95 -25.25 6.81
CA THR A 89 15.50 -25.95 8.04
C THR A 89 15.05 -24.99 9.13
N GLU A 90 15.43 -23.72 9.04
CA GLU A 90 15.11 -22.68 10.01
C GLU A 90 15.04 -21.32 9.32
N ILE A 91 14.26 -20.41 9.90
CA ILE A 91 14.11 -19.03 9.44
C ILE A 91 14.51 -18.09 10.57
N THR A 92 15.44 -17.18 10.30
CA THR A 92 15.83 -16.14 11.26
C THR A 92 14.95 -14.92 11.06
N VAL A 93 14.31 -14.45 12.12
CA VAL A 93 13.49 -13.24 12.13
C VAL A 93 14.27 -12.12 12.85
N ARG A 94 14.47 -10.97 12.19
CA ARG A 94 15.13 -9.80 12.80
C ARG A 94 14.16 -8.66 13.10
N ARG A 95 14.41 -7.93 14.19
CA ARG A 95 13.75 -6.65 14.49
C ARG A 95 14.19 -5.60 13.48
N LEU A 96 13.23 -4.87 12.92
CA LEU A 96 13.50 -3.73 12.06
C LEU A 96 13.74 -2.47 12.89
N THR A 97 14.69 -1.65 12.45
CA THR A 97 14.85 -0.28 12.99
C THR A 97 13.70 0.61 12.51
N VAL A 98 13.42 1.70 13.21
CA VAL A 98 12.39 2.67 12.81
C VAL A 98 12.65 3.21 11.40
N GLY A 99 13.92 3.44 11.05
CA GLY A 99 14.31 3.86 9.71
C GLY A 99 14.02 2.79 8.64
N ALA A 100 14.34 1.52 8.92
CA ALA A 100 14.05 0.42 7.99
C ALA A 100 12.54 0.27 7.74
N VAL A 101 11.73 0.41 8.79
CA VAL A 101 10.26 0.44 8.65
C VAL A 101 9.85 1.64 7.80
N GLY A 102 10.35 2.85 8.09
CA GLY A 102 10.08 4.04 7.30
C GLY A 102 10.33 3.86 5.81
N ASN A 103 11.48 3.30 5.44
CA ASN A 103 11.82 3.03 4.04
C ASN A 103 10.84 2.08 3.35
N ILE A 104 10.35 1.06 4.06
CA ILE A 104 9.32 0.15 3.52
C ILE A 104 7.99 0.89 3.33
N LEU A 105 7.65 1.79 4.27
CA LEU A 105 6.40 2.57 4.20
C LEU A 105 6.44 3.67 3.12
N ASP A 106 7.62 4.18 2.77
CA ASP A 106 7.79 5.20 1.73
C ASP A 106 7.93 4.59 0.32
N GLY A 107 8.51 3.39 0.20
CA GLY A 107 8.76 2.73 -1.09
C GLY A 107 7.58 1.94 -1.67
N ARG A 108 6.44 1.91 -0.97
CA ARG A 108 5.25 1.14 -1.35
C ARG A 108 4.30 1.97 -2.21
N ALA A 109 3.64 1.31 -3.15
CA ALA A 109 2.54 1.89 -3.90
C ALA A 109 1.35 2.20 -2.97
N ALA A 110 0.44 3.09 -3.39
CA ALA A 110 -0.63 3.64 -2.53
C ALA A 110 -1.73 2.61 -2.19
N ASP A 111 -1.72 1.47 -2.86
CA ASP A 111 -2.52 0.28 -2.56
C ASP A 111 -1.95 -0.48 -1.34
N ALA A 112 -2.86 -1.02 -0.52
CA ALA A 112 -2.62 -1.41 0.87
C ALA A 112 -1.32 -2.23 1.11
N PRO A 113 -0.62 -2.01 2.23
CA PRO A 113 0.62 -2.72 2.51
C PRO A 113 0.38 -4.22 2.67
N ASP A 114 1.01 -5.02 1.82
CA ASP A 114 1.10 -6.44 2.05
C ASP A 114 2.06 -6.69 3.22
N MET A 115 1.54 -7.25 4.32
CA MET A 115 2.33 -7.56 5.51
C MET A 115 3.49 -8.51 5.21
N PHE A 116 3.35 -9.37 4.19
CA PHE A 116 4.41 -10.30 3.82
C PHE A 116 5.63 -9.61 3.23
N ASP A 117 5.51 -8.39 2.68
CA ASP A 117 6.68 -7.64 2.23
C ASP A 117 7.51 -7.15 3.41
N ILE A 118 6.84 -6.74 4.50
CA ILE A 118 7.52 -6.40 5.75
C ILE A 118 8.20 -7.66 6.32
N TYR A 119 7.49 -8.78 6.35
CA TYR A 119 8.04 -10.05 6.84
C TYR A 119 9.21 -10.54 5.98
N ALA A 120 9.20 -10.29 4.68
CA ALA A 120 10.32 -10.59 3.80
C ALA A 120 11.56 -9.77 4.18
N VAL A 121 11.40 -8.49 4.49
CA VAL A 121 12.51 -7.66 4.98
C VAL A 121 12.95 -8.08 6.39
N MET A 122 12.08 -8.66 7.21
CA MET A 122 12.44 -9.17 8.53
C MET A 122 13.21 -10.48 8.49
N THR A 123 12.85 -11.37 7.57
CA THR A 123 13.39 -12.73 7.49
C THR A 123 14.50 -12.89 6.46
N GLY A 124 14.57 -11.98 5.48
CA GLY A 124 15.36 -12.16 4.27
C GLY A 124 14.80 -13.21 3.31
N VAL A 125 13.63 -13.79 3.62
CA VAL A 125 12.94 -14.79 2.78
C VAL A 125 11.92 -14.07 1.89
N PRO A 126 11.87 -14.32 0.57
CA PRO A 126 10.92 -13.64 -0.29
C PRO A 126 9.47 -13.87 0.13
N ALA A 127 8.63 -12.84 0.01
CA ALA A 127 7.22 -12.89 0.39
C ALA A 127 6.45 -14.08 -0.25
N PRO A 128 6.66 -14.46 -1.54
CA PRO A 128 6.02 -15.64 -2.11
C PRO A 128 6.40 -16.96 -1.42
N VAL A 129 7.63 -17.07 -0.91
CA VAL A 129 8.10 -18.25 -0.18
C VAL A 129 7.44 -18.30 1.19
N LEU A 130 7.35 -17.17 1.89
CA LEU A 130 6.68 -17.07 3.20
C LEU A 130 5.19 -17.45 3.10
N ARG A 131 4.51 -17.07 2.02
CA ARG A 131 3.10 -17.47 1.76
C ARG A 131 2.94 -18.94 1.39
N GLY A 132 4.03 -19.61 0.99
CA GLY A 132 4.05 -21.03 0.62
C GLY A 132 4.44 -21.98 1.76
N LEU A 133 4.72 -21.45 2.96
CA LEU A 133 5.01 -22.28 4.13
C LEU A 133 3.78 -23.09 4.54
N ILE A 134 4.01 -24.30 5.07
CA ILE A 134 2.95 -25.11 5.68
C ILE A 134 2.37 -24.35 6.87
N ASP A 135 1.05 -24.45 7.05
CA ASP A 135 0.26 -23.71 8.04
C ASP A 135 0.95 -23.52 9.40
N VAL A 136 1.44 -24.61 10.00
CA VAL A 136 2.13 -24.61 11.31
C VAL A 136 3.40 -23.74 11.32
N ASP A 137 4.23 -23.86 10.28
CA ASP A 137 5.46 -23.08 10.15
C ASP A 137 5.16 -21.63 9.75
N GLY A 138 4.14 -21.43 8.91
CA GLY A 138 3.66 -20.12 8.50
C GLY A 138 3.18 -19.31 9.71
N GLU A 139 2.33 -19.89 10.56
CA GLU A 139 1.82 -19.24 11.77
C GLU A 139 2.95 -18.93 12.76
N ARG A 140 3.89 -19.86 12.96
CA ARG A 140 5.04 -19.67 13.86
C ARG A 140 5.96 -18.53 13.40
N VAL A 141 6.29 -18.49 12.11
CA VAL A 141 7.17 -17.47 11.54
C VAL A 141 6.47 -16.11 11.50
N THR A 142 5.20 -16.07 11.08
CA THR A 142 4.44 -14.81 11.01
C THR A 142 4.14 -14.25 12.41
N GLY A 143 3.87 -15.11 13.40
CA GLY A 143 3.72 -14.70 14.81
C GLY A 143 5.00 -14.09 15.37
N ALA A 144 6.16 -14.73 15.13
CA ALA A 144 7.46 -14.15 15.51
C ALA A 144 7.73 -12.80 14.81
N CYS A 145 7.30 -12.65 13.56
CA CYS A 145 7.39 -11.36 12.86
C CYS A 145 6.43 -10.32 13.48
N PHE A 146 5.22 -10.71 13.84
CA PHE A 146 4.23 -9.81 14.43
C PHE A 146 4.69 -9.19 15.75
N ASP A 147 5.36 -9.98 16.61
CA ASP A 147 5.93 -9.51 17.87
C ASP A 147 7.01 -8.42 17.71
N PHE A 148 7.63 -8.36 16.54
CA PHE A 148 8.65 -7.39 16.19
C PHE A 148 8.13 -6.20 15.39
N LEU A 149 6.85 -6.19 14.99
CA LEU A 149 6.24 -5.02 14.36
C LEU A 149 6.07 -3.86 15.37
N PRO A 150 6.39 -2.62 14.98
CA PRO A 150 6.01 -1.44 15.74
C PRO A 150 4.52 -1.44 16.05
N ARG A 151 4.12 -0.97 17.25
CA ARG A 151 2.72 -0.94 17.69
C ARG A 151 1.78 -0.27 16.69
N LEU A 152 2.27 0.73 15.96
CA LEU A 152 1.52 1.47 14.95
C LEU A 152 1.09 0.61 13.75
N LEU A 153 1.86 -0.44 13.43
CA LEU A 153 1.61 -1.34 12.29
C LEU A 153 0.90 -2.63 12.68
N ARG A 154 0.69 -2.86 13.97
CA ARG A 154 -0.10 -4.01 14.42
C ARG A 154 -1.58 -3.72 14.14
N PRO A 155 -2.29 -4.52 13.35
CA PRO A 155 -3.73 -4.40 13.18
C PRO A 155 -4.41 -4.32 14.56
N VAL A 156 -5.32 -3.36 14.71
CA VAL A 156 -6.10 -3.21 15.93
C VAL A 156 -7.02 -4.42 16.01
N THR A 157 -6.70 -5.36 16.91
CA THR A 157 -7.67 -6.41 17.28
C THR A 157 -8.80 -5.73 18.04
N THR A 158 -9.78 -5.18 17.33
CA THR A 158 -11.07 -4.85 17.91
C THR A 158 -11.75 -6.17 18.25
N ALA A 159 -11.51 -6.66 19.46
CA ALA A 159 -12.33 -7.73 20.03
C ALA A 159 -13.79 -7.24 20.03
N SER A 160 -14.63 -7.89 19.23
CA SER A 160 -16.09 -7.79 19.28
C SER A 160 -16.64 -9.03 19.94
#